data_AF-A0A7C7XGG0-F1
#
_entry.id   AF-A0A7C7XGG0-F1
#
_cell.length_a   1.000
_cell.length_b   1.000
_cell.length_c   1.000
_cell.angle_alpha   90.00
_cell.angle_beta   90.00
_cell.angle_gamma   90.00
#
_symmetry.space_group_name_H-M   'P 1'
#
loop_
_entity.id
_entity.type
_entity.pdbx_description
1 polymer ?
#
loop_
_entity_poly.entity_id
_entity_poly.type
_entity_poly.pdbx_seq_one_letter_code
_entity_poly.pdbx_strand_id
1 'polypeptide(L)'
;MEYVQLTDRDQIEAYLNNHPRLFVYSLGDLEDDFWPHTSWFGALEDGVIRAVCHIFTAFDTPQIQAVNEPGNEAIFGLLSAIAPELPDEARIHFGPAAEGALAGECDLTNLNSGWKMALQDRSKLASVDVSHVERLGAGDIDALQRLYESVHQESEGSHLFHPSMLDVGPYFGTKVDGRIVSTAGVHVYSQRFGVATVANVAT
;
A
#
# COMPACT_ATOMS: atom_id res chain seq x y z
N MET A 1 -25.43 10.88 2.79
CA MET A 1 -24.00 11.18 2.66
C MET A 1 -23.77 11.87 1.34
N GLU A 2 -22.86 12.83 1.33
CA GLU A 2 -22.38 13.52 0.13
C GLU A 2 -21.08 12.84 -0.32
N TYR A 3 -20.87 12.69 -1.63
CA TYR A 3 -19.63 12.15 -2.20
C TYR A 3 -18.95 13.24 -3.01
N VAL A 4 -17.72 13.58 -2.68
CA VAL A 4 -17.00 14.72 -3.26
C VAL A 4 -15.55 14.38 -3.56
N GLN A 5 -14.96 15.10 -4.51
CA GLN A 5 -13.51 15.16 -4.64
C GLN A 5 -12.94 15.99 -3.49
N LEU A 6 -11.93 15.45 -2.81
CA LEU A 6 -11.20 16.12 -1.74
C LEU A 6 -9.95 16.79 -2.33
N THR A 7 -9.74 18.06 -1.97
CA THR A 7 -8.57 18.85 -2.41
C THR A 7 -7.79 19.46 -1.24
N ASP A 8 -8.39 19.47 -0.04
CA ASP A 8 -7.73 19.91 1.18
C ASP A 8 -6.89 18.77 1.77
N ARG A 9 -5.58 18.87 1.57
CA ARG A 9 -4.61 17.89 2.06
C ARG A 9 -4.61 17.77 3.58
N ASP A 10 -4.78 18.87 4.31
CA ASP A 10 -4.73 18.87 5.77
C ASP A 10 -5.99 18.21 6.35
N GLN A 11 -7.14 18.39 5.68
CA GLN A 11 -8.38 17.68 6.04
C GLN A 11 -8.26 16.16 5.83
N ILE A 12 -7.65 15.73 4.72
CA ILE A 12 -7.39 14.31 4.43
C ILE A 12 -6.41 13.75 5.48
N GLU A 13 -5.31 14.45 5.73
CA GLU A 13 -4.30 14.07 6.72
C GLU A 13 -4.96 13.86 8.11
N ALA A 14 -5.81 14.78 8.54
CA ALA A 14 -6.51 14.68 9.82
C ALA A 14 -7.41 13.44 9.90
N TYR A 15 -8.11 13.08 8.83
CA TYR A 15 -8.91 11.85 8.78
C TYR A 15 -8.02 10.60 8.88
N LEU A 16 -6.96 10.50 8.07
CA LEU A 16 -6.09 9.33 8.01
C LEU A 16 -5.32 9.11 9.32
N ASN A 17 -4.95 10.20 10.01
CA ASN A 17 -4.24 10.15 11.29
C ASN A 17 -5.07 9.60 12.45
N ASN A 18 -6.39 9.41 12.30
CA ASN A 18 -7.15 8.66 13.30
C ASN A 18 -6.65 7.21 13.39
N HIS A 19 -6.30 6.61 12.25
CA HIS A 19 -5.81 5.22 12.16
C HIS A 19 -4.61 5.07 11.22
N PRO A 20 -3.44 5.61 11.59
CA PRO A 20 -2.28 5.67 10.70
C PRO A 20 -1.78 4.29 10.26
N ARG A 21 -1.99 3.25 11.08
CA ARG A 21 -1.65 1.86 10.73
C ARG A 21 -2.53 1.29 9.61
N LEU A 22 -3.81 1.64 9.60
CA LEU A 22 -4.73 1.25 8.55
C LEU A 22 -4.46 2.03 7.27
N PHE A 23 -4.15 3.33 7.39
CA PHE A 23 -3.99 4.25 6.28
C PHE A 23 -2.52 4.50 5.87
N VAL A 24 -1.60 3.62 6.26
CA VAL A 24 -0.15 3.86 6.06
C VAL A 24 0.25 4.18 4.61
N TYR A 25 -0.36 3.52 3.61
CA TYR A 25 -0.09 3.80 2.19
C TYR A 25 -0.63 5.19 1.82
N SER A 26 -1.90 5.45 2.13
CA SER A 26 -2.54 6.76 1.94
C SER A 26 -1.78 7.91 2.61
N LEU A 27 -1.24 7.71 3.82
CA LEU A 27 -0.40 8.72 4.48
C LEU A 27 0.90 8.95 3.72
N GLY A 28 1.57 7.88 3.24
CA GLY A 28 2.75 8.01 2.39
C GLY A 28 2.47 8.82 1.12
N ASP A 29 1.30 8.61 0.51
CA ASP A 29 0.89 9.29 -0.72
C ASP A 29 0.56 10.79 -0.54
N LEU A 30 0.54 11.30 0.71
CA LEU A 30 0.43 12.73 1.00
C LEU A 30 1.77 13.49 0.95
N GLU A 31 2.90 12.77 0.85
CA GLU A 31 4.22 13.40 0.69
C GLU A 31 4.26 14.27 -0.57
N ASP A 32 5.09 15.33 -0.54
CA ASP A 32 5.09 16.36 -1.58
C ASP A 32 5.41 15.79 -2.97
N ASP A 33 6.26 14.77 -3.05
CA ASP A 33 6.64 14.12 -4.31
C ASP A 33 5.52 13.24 -4.89
N PHE A 34 4.58 12.76 -4.07
CA PHE A 34 3.52 11.84 -4.48
C PHE A 34 2.17 12.54 -4.65
N TRP A 35 1.90 13.58 -3.86
CA TRP A 35 0.64 14.32 -3.88
C TRP A 35 0.19 14.76 -5.29
N PRO A 36 1.06 15.27 -6.18
CA PRO A 36 0.67 15.64 -7.55
C PRO A 36 0.13 14.49 -8.41
N HIS A 37 0.39 13.24 -8.01
CA HIS A 37 -0.03 12.02 -8.70
C HIS A 37 -1.26 11.37 -8.05
N THR A 38 -1.93 12.08 -7.14
CA THR A 38 -3.08 11.55 -6.40
C THR A 38 -4.38 12.31 -6.67
N SER A 39 -5.48 11.57 -6.78
CA SER A 39 -6.84 12.11 -6.79
C SER A 39 -7.61 11.52 -5.62
N TRP A 40 -8.15 12.38 -4.75
CA TRP A 40 -8.80 11.98 -3.49
C TRP A 40 -10.30 12.19 -3.54
N PHE A 41 -11.05 11.27 -2.95
CA PHE A 41 -12.50 11.30 -2.86
C PHE A 41 -12.93 10.99 -1.44
N GLY A 42 -14.02 11.61 -1.02
CA GLY A 42 -14.53 11.50 0.34
C GLY A 42 -16.04 11.27 0.38
N ALA A 43 -16.47 10.45 1.34
CA ALA A 43 -17.86 10.43 1.77
C ALA A 43 -18.02 11.32 2.99
N LEU A 44 -18.89 12.32 2.90
CA LEU A 44 -19.14 13.30 3.95
C LEU A 44 -20.53 13.11 4.55
N GLU A 45 -20.60 13.32 5.86
CA GLU A 45 -21.84 13.44 6.61
C GLU A 45 -21.73 14.69 7.48
N ASP A 46 -22.63 15.66 7.27
CA ASP A 46 -22.61 16.96 7.95
C ASP A 46 -21.24 17.68 7.88
N GLY A 47 -20.57 17.57 6.73
CA GLY A 47 -19.23 18.15 6.49
C GLY A 47 -18.07 17.37 7.11
N VAL A 48 -18.33 16.25 7.79
CA VAL A 48 -17.32 15.39 8.40
C VAL A 48 -17.01 14.23 7.47
N ILE A 49 -15.72 13.98 7.21
CA ILE A 49 -15.26 12.83 6.42
C ILE A 49 -15.56 11.54 7.18
N ARG A 50 -16.27 10.62 6.51
CA ARG A 50 -16.61 9.28 6.98
C ARG A 50 -15.85 8.18 6.26
N ALA A 51 -15.45 8.41 5.01
CA ALA A 51 -14.59 7.50 4.26
C ALA A 51 -13.73 8.30 3.28
N VAL A 52 -12.56 7.75 2.96
CA VAL A 52 -11.65 8.29 1.95
C VAL A 52 -11.26 7.16 0.99
N CYS A 53 -11.22 7.49 -0.29
CA CYS A 53 -10.65 6.67 -1.34
C CYS A 53 -9.72 7.54 -2.19
N HIS A 54 -8.60 6.99 -2.67
CA HIS A 54 -7.74 7.73 -3.59
C HIS A 54 -7.20 6.87 -4.72
N ILE A 55 -6.91 7.54 -5.84
CA ILE A 55 -6.30 6.99 -7.04
C ILE A 55 -4.89 7.55 -7.12
N PHE A 56 -3.89 6.69 -7.29
CA PHE A 56 -2.48 7.05 -7.41
C PHE A 56 -1.94 6.62 -8.78
N THR A 57 -1.40 7.57 -9.53
CA THR A 57 -1.04 7.41 -10.95
C THR A 57 0.46 7.52 -11.24
N ALA A 58 1.31 7.44 -10.21
CA ALA A 58 2.77 7.47 -10.38
C ALA A 58 3.37 6.16 -10.94
N PHE A 59 2.57 5.09 -11.04
CA PHE A 59 2.97 3.79 -11.61
C PHE A 59 2.31 3.55 -12.97
N ASP A 60 2.89 2.64 -13.77
CA ASP A 60 2.34 2.25 -15.08
C ASP A 60 0.87 1.80 -14.99
N THR A 61 0.53 1.07 -13.92
CA THR A 61 -0.87 0.72 -13.59
C THR A 61 -1.32 1.54 -12.38
N PRO A 62 -2.37 2.38 -12.51
CA PRO A 62 -2.93 3.13 -11.39
C PRO A 62 -3.26 2.24 -10.18
N GLN A 63 -3.06 2.77 -8.99
CA GLN A 63 -3.39 2.11 -7.73
C GLN A 63 -4.56 2.82 -7.06
N ILE A 64 -5.55 2.08 -6.60
CA ILE A 64 -6.70 2.60 -5.85
C ILE A 64 -6.59 2.09 -4.41
N GLN A 65 -6.66 2.99 -3.42
CA GLN A 65 -6.80 2.62 -2.02
C GLN A 65 -8.20 2.97 -1.53
N ALA A 66 -8.99 1.93 -1.22
CA ALA A 66 -10.34 2.01 -0.68
C ALA A 66 -10.46 1.17 0.60
N VAL A 67 -9.46 1.29 1.49
CA VAL A 67 -9.46 0.59 2.78
C VAL A 67 -10.29 1.35 3.80
N ASN A 68 -10.95 0.63 4.69
CA ASN A 68 -11.86 1.19 5.68
C ASN A 68 -11.67 0.56 7.06
N GLU A 69 -12.16 1.27 8.07
CA GLU A 69 -12.26 0.74 9.42
C GLU A 69 -13.27 -0.40 9.50
N PRO A 70 -13.02 -1.45 10.31
CA PRO A 70 -14.03 -2.46 10.59
C PRO A 70 -15.35 -1.84 11.09
N GLY A 71 -16.46 -2.16 10.42
CA GLY A 71 -17.79 -1.63 10.74
C GLY A 71 -18.12 -0.26 10.12
N ASN A 72 -17.20 0.36 9.39
CA ASN A 72 -17.47 1.57 8.61
C ASN A 72 -17.86 1.22 7.18
N GLU A 73 -19.15 1.32 6.86
CA GLU A 73 -19.73 0.98 5.55
C GLU A 73 -19.76 2.16 4.56
N ALA A 74 -19.35 3.36 4.99
CA ALA A 74 -19.33 4.57 4.16
C ALA A 74 -18.53 4.40 2.86
N ILE A 75 -17.50 3.54 2.89
CA ILE A 75 -16.63 3.26 1.76
C ILE A 75 -17.38 2.60 0.60
N PHE A 76 -18.41 1.80 0.87
CA PHE A 76 -19.19 1.13 -0.17
C PHE A 76 -19.85 2.17 -1.08
N GLY A 77 -20.61 3.08 -0.45
CA GLY A 77 -21.30 4.14 -1.16
C GLY A 77 -20.35 5.11 -1.87
N LEU A 78 -19.18 5.39 -1.26
CA LEU A 78 -18.14 6.19 -1.90
C LEU A 78 -17.64 5.53 -3.17
N LEU A 79 -17.23 4.26 -3.09
CA LEU A 79 -16.62 3.54 -4.19
C LEU A 79 -17.62 3.34 -5.34
N SER A 80 -18.89 3.05 -5.04
CA SER A 80 -19.95 3.01 -6.06
C SER A 80 -20.17 4.37 -6.73
N ALA A 81 -20.13 5.47 -5.96
CA ALA A 81 -20.36 6.81 -6.50
C ALA A 81 -19.23 7.30 -7.41
N ILE A 82 -17.97 6.90 -7.13
CA ILE A 82 -16.81 7.29 -7.92
C ILE A 82 -16.47 6.29 -9.03
N ALA A 83 -17.24 5.22 -9.21
CA ALA A 83 -16.99 4.22 -10.26
C ALA A 83 -16.76 4.85 -11.66
N PRO A 84 -17.52 5.90 -12.09
CA PRO A 84 -17.28 6.56 -13.37
C PRO A 84 -15.97 7.36 -13.47
N GLU A 85 -15.34 7.69 -12.33
CA GLU A 85 -14.08 8.43 -12.25
C GLU A 85 -12.86 7.48 -12.18
N LEU A 86 -13.10 6.17 -12.07
CA LEU A 86 -12.01 5.19 -12.01
C LEU A 86 -11.36 5.04 -13.39
N PRO A 87 -10.04 4.77 -13.45
CA PRO A 87 -9.37 4.43 -14.70
C PRO A 87 -9.95 3.15 -15.31
N ASP A 88 -9.86 3.03 -16.64
CA ASP A 88 -10.26 1.81 -17.38
C ASP A 88 -9.57 0.54 -16.86
N GLU A 89 -8.33 0.68 -16.36
CA GLU A 89 -7.57 -0.38 -15.72
C GLU A 89 -6.83 0.15 -14.49
N ALA A 90 -6.99 -0.53 -13.35
CA ALA A 90 -6.31 -0.19 -12.10
C ALA A 90 -6.16 -1.41 -11.19
N ARG A 91 -5.18 -1.36 -10.29
CA ARG A 91 -5.10 -2.27 -9.15
C ARG A 91 -5.77 -1.63 -7.95
N ILE A 92 -6.66 -2.35 -7.27
CA ILE A 92 -7.39 -1.83 -6.12
C ILE A 92 -7.08 -2.63 -4.86
N HIS A 93 -6.82 -1.92 -3.77
CA HIS A 93 -6.79 -2.46 -2.41
C HIS A 93 -8.03 -1.96 -1.68
N PHE A 94 -8.97 -2.84 -1.37
CA PHE A 94 -10.18 -2.49 -0.64
C PHE A 94 -10.39 -3.37 0.60
N GLY A 95 -11.09 -2.82 1.59
CA GLY A 95 -11.49 -3.58 2.78
C GLY A 95 -12.82 -4.32 2.55
N PRO A 96 -13.17 -5.32 3.38
CA PRO A 96 -14.37 -6.15 3.17
C PRO A 96 -15.68 -5.36 3.03
N ALA A 97 -15.80 -4.17 3.64
CA ALA A 97 -17.02 -3.38 3.54
C ALA A 97 -17.21 -2.72 2.15
N ALA A 98 -16.18 -2.66 1.33
CA ALA A 98 -16.24 -2.17 -0.05
C ALA A 98 -16.50 -3.30 -1.07
N GLU A 99 -16.56 -4.56 -0.62
CA GLU A 99 -16.78 -5.70 -1.51
C GLU A 99 -18.14 -5.57 -2.22
N GLY A 100 -18.14 -5.73 -3.54
CA GLY A 100 -19.33 -5.58 -4.37
C GLY A 100 -19.72 -4.15 -4.73
N ALA A 101 -19.03 -3.12 -4.21
CA ALA A 101 -19.34 -1.72 -4.52
C ALA A 101 -19.19 -1.37 -6.01
N LEU A 102 -18.36 -2.11 -6.73
CA LEU A 102 -18.11 -1.96 -8.18
C LEU A 102 -18.80 -3.03 -9.03
N ALA A 103 -19.71 -3.83 -8.45
CA ALA A 103 -20.37 -4.91 -9.16
C ALA A 103 -21.19 -4.36 -10.34
N GLY A 104 -20.89 -4.84 -11.55
CA GLY A 104 -21.56 -4.41 -12.79
C GLY A 104 -20.96 -3.17 -13.45
N GLU A 105 -20.07 -2.45 -12.75
CA GLU A 105 -19.33 -1.29 -13.31
C GLU A 105 -17.90 -1.68 -13.69
N CYS A 106 -17.30 -2.64 -12.98
CA CYS A 106 -15.93 -3.11 -13.23
C CYS A 106 -15.84 -4.64 -13.19
N ASP A 107 -14.97 -5.20 -14.02
CA ASP A 107 -14.58 -6.61 -13.96
C ASP A 107 -13.44 -6.79 -12.95
N LEU A 108 -13.79 -7.19 -11.72
CA LEU A 108 -12.80 -7.53 -10.70
C LEU A 108 -12.20 -8.90 -10.99
N THR A 109 -10.91 -8.93 -11.34
CA THR A 109 -10.13 -10.15 -11.58
C THR A 109 -9.03 -10.30 -10.53
N ASN A 110 -8.52 -11.52 -10.35
CA ASN A 110 -7.39 -11.81 -9.45
C ASN A 110 -7.57 -11.31 -8.00
N LEU A 111 -8.80 -11.43 -7.47
CA LEU A 111 -9.10 -11.03 -6.10
C LEU A 111 -8.39 -11.95 -5.10
N ASN A 112 -7.47 -11.38 -4.33
CA ASN A 112 -6.70 -12.09 -3.33
C ASN A 112 -6.96 -11.49 -1.94
N SER A 113 -7.16 -12.35 -0.95
CA SER A 113 -7.25 -11.92 0.45
C SER A 113 -5.85 -11.68 1.02
N GLY A 114 -5.68 -10.54 1.70
CA GLY A 114 -4.43 -10.16 2.34
C GLY A 114 -4.64 -9.69 3.77
N TRP A 115 -3.59 -9.80 4.58
CA TRP A 115 -3.58 -9.28 5.94
C TRP A 115 -2.80 -7.98 6.00
N LYS A 116 -3.43 -6.91 6.51
CA LYS A 116 -2.72 -5.70 6.89
C LYS A 116 -2.30 -5.82 8.34
N MET A 117 -1.01 -6.03 8.56
CA MET A 117 -0.43 -6.25 9.88
C MET A 117 0.28 -4.98 10.37
N ALA A 118 0.28 -4.78 11.69
CA ALA A 118 1.06 -3.73 12.30
C ALA A 118 1.77 -4.23 13.55
N LEU A 119 3.03 -3.83 13.70
CA LEU A 119 3.82 -4.13 14.89
C LEU A 119 3.32 -3.29 16.07
N GLN A 120 2.60 -3.94 17.00
CA GLN A 120 2.08 -3.27 18.20
C GLN A 120 3.05 -3.32 19.38
N ASP A 121 3.80 -4.41 19.50
CA ASP A 121 4.71 -4.64 20.61
C ASP A 121 6.14 -4.79 20.09
N ARG A 122 6.91 -3.70 20.18
CA ARG A 122 8.31 -3.66 19.74
C ARG A 122 9.23 -4.49 20.62
N SER A 123 8.83 -4.82 21.86
CA SER A 123 9.68 -5.64 22.74
C SER A 123 9.87 -7.06 22.19
N LYS A 124 8.92 -7.54 21.37
CA LYS A 124 9.02 -8.82 20.66
C LYS A 124 10.18 -8.89 19.67
N LEU A 125 10.71 -7.73 19.25
CA LEU A 125 11.88 -7.69 18.37
C LEU A 125 13.20 -7.91 19.13
N ALA A 126 13.23 -7.72 20.45
CA ALA A 126 14.46 -7.76 21.23
C ALA A 126 15.13 -9.14 21.23
N SER A 127 14.35 -10.21 21.04
CA SER A 127 14.84 -11.60 21.01
C SER A 127 15.06 -12.14 19.59
N VAL A 128 14.86 -11.33 18.55
CA VAL A 128 15.05 -11.78 17.16
C VAL A 128 16.55 -11.80 16.87
N ASP A 129 17.07 -12.98 16.51
CA ASP A 129 18.45 -13.10 16.05
C ASP A 129 18.59 -12.51 14.64
N VAL A 130 19.43 -11.47 14.54
CA VAL A 130 19.72 -10.76 13.29
C VAL A 130 21.16 -10.98 12.83
N SER A 131 21.88 -11.92 13.43
CA SER A 131 23.31 -12.18 13.14
C SER A 131 23.57 -12.61 11.70
N HIS A 132 22.57 -13.20 11.03
CA HIS A 132 22.62 -13.64 9.63
C HIS A 132 21.97 -12.65 8.65
N VAL A 133 21.51 -11.49 9.14
CA VAL A 133 20.84 -10.47 8.31
C VAL A 133 21.86 -9.47 7.79
N GLU A 134 21.88 -9.29 6.48
CA GLU A 134 22.77 -8.37 5.78
C GLU A 134 21.96 -7.25 5.12
N ARG A 135 22.53 -6.04 5.09
CA ARG A 135 21.96 -4.96 4.29
C ARG A 135 22.27 -5.22 2.82
N LEU A 136 21.24 -5.18 1.99
CA LEU A 136 21.34 -5.35 0.54
C LEU A 136 21.33 -3.98 -0.14
N GLY A 137 22.01 -3.89 -1.28
CA GLY A 137 22.09 -2.66 -2.06
C GLY A 137 22.26 -2.91 -3.55
N ALA A 138 22.71 -1.88 -4.27
CA ALA A 138 22.82 -1.93 -5.73
C ALA A 138 23.70 -3.10 -6.24
N GLY A 139 24.69 -3.54 -5.47
CA GLY A 139 25.52 -4.69 -5.80
C GLY A 139 24.79 -6.05 -5.75
N ASP A 140 23.60 -6.10 -5.14
CA ASP A 140 22.81 -7.31 -4.97
C ASP A 140 21.66 -7.42 -5.99
N ILE A 141 21.47 -6.43 -6.88
CA ILE A 141 20.32 -6.35 -7.81
C ILE A 141 20.11 -7.66 -8.58
N ASP A 142 21.14 -8.20 -9.22
CA ASP A 142 21.01 -9.43 -10.00
C ASP A 142 20.58 -10.63 -9.13
N ALA A 143 21.04 -10.67 -7.88
CA ALA A 143 20.68 -11.73 -6.94
C ALA A 143 19.26 -11.57 -6.41
N LEU A 144 18.83 -10.33 -6.17
CA LEU A 144 17.45 -9.98 -5.82
C LEU A 144 16.51 -10.38 -6.95
N GLN A 145 16.78 -9.96 -8.19
CA GLN A 145 15.97 -10.31 -9.35
C GLN A 145 15.77 -11.82 -9.48
N ARG A 146 16.84 -12.61 -9.38
CA ARG A 146 16.74 -14.08 -9.41
C ARG A 146 15.87 -14.64 -8.28
N LEU A 147 15.95 -14.09 -7.07
CA LEU A 147 15.10 -14.52 -5.95
C LEU A 147 13.63 -14.22 -6.25
N TYR A 148 13.30 -12.97 -6.62
CA TYR A 148 11.91 -12.58 -6.93
C TYR A 148 11.35 -13.38 -8.10
N GLU A 149 12.13 -13.58 -9.15
CA GLU A 149 11.77 -14.45 -10.26
C GLU A 149 11.46 -15.88 -9.79
N SER A 150 12.22 -16.42 -8.83
CA SER A 150 11.98 -17.77 -8.30
C SER A 150 10.75 -17.88 -7.40
N VAL A 151 10.43 -16.83 -6.63
CA VAL A 151 9.29 -16.81 -5.68
C VAL A 151 7.98 -16.51 -6.40
N HIS A 152 8.03 -15.69 -7.46
CA HIS A 152 6.85 -15.15 -8.14
C HIS A 152 6.57 -15.79 -9.52
N GLN A 153 7.14 -16.98 -9.81
CA GLN A 153 6.97 -17.68 -11.10
C GLN A 153 5.51 -17.87 -11.52
N GLU A 154 4.59 -17.96 -10.56
CA GLU A 154 3.17 -18.27 -10.80
C GLU A 154 2.24 -17.05 -10.62
N SER A 155 2.75 -15.89 -10.21
CA SER A 155 1.91 -14.70 -10.00
C SER A 155 1.84 -13.83 -11.25
N GLU A 156 0.68 -13.83 -11.92
CA GLU A 156 0.35 -12.84 -12.95
C GLU A 156 0.15 -11.46 -12.28
N GLY A 157 1.11 -10.57 -12.45
CA GLY A 157 1.05 -9.20 -11.94
C GLY A 157 2.40 -8.71 -11.45
N SER A 158 2.64 -7.42 -11.62
CA SER A 158 3.87 -6.68 -11.27
C SER A 158 4.19 -6.80 -9.76
N HIS A 159 4.80 -7.93 -9.38
CA HIS A 159 5.55 -8.17 -8.14
C HIS A 159 7.06 -8.12 -8.38
N LEU A 160 7.47 -7.69 -9.58
CA LEU A 160 8.87 -7.60 -9.94
C LEU A 160 9.49 -6.51 -9.10
N PHE A 161 10.42 -6.93 -8.24
CA PHE A 161 11.39 -6.04 -7.62
C PHE A 161 11.94 -5.07 -8.67
N HIS A 162 11.74 -3.77 -8.44
CA HIS A 162 12.35 -2.73 -9.24
C HIS A 162 13.57 -2.19 -8.48
N PRO A 163 14.73 -1.98 -9.13
CA PRO A 163 15.94 -1.51 -8.46
C PRO A 163 15.77 -0.23 -7.63
N SER A 164 14.90 0.70 -8.06
CA SER A 164 14.61 1.93 -7.32
C SER A 164 13.98 1.68 -5.94
N MET A 165 13.45 0.48 -5.66
CA MET A 165 12.95 0.12 -4.34
C MET A 165 14.08 0.10 -3.29
N LEU A 166 15.34 -0.05 -3.70
CA LEU A 166 16.51 0.07 -2.82
C LEU A 166 16.78 1.51 -2.37
N ASP A 167 16.24 2.50 -3.10
CA ASP A 167 16.41 3.92 -2.80
C ASP A 167 15.37 4.43 -1.79
N VAL A 168 14.22 3.74 -1.67
CA VAL A 168 13.12 4.10 -0.75
C VAL A 168 13.54 3.98 0.71
N GLY A 169 14.34 2.95 1.03
CA GLY A 169 14.75 2.70 2.40
C GLY A 169 15.62 1.46 2.56
N PRO A 170 15.90 1.06 3.80
CA PRO A 170 16.70 -0.12 4.07
C PRO A 170 16.09 -1.38 3.44
N TYR A 171 16.96 -2.15 2.79
CA TYR A 171 16.66 -3.47 2.26
C TYR A 171 17.57 -4.48 2.95
N PHE A 172 17.01 -5.59 3.40
CA PHE A 172 17.73 -6.61 4.14
C PHE A 172 17.45 -7.98 3.57
N GLY A 173 18.38 -8.91 3.80
CA GLY A 173 18.18 -10.31 3.48
C GLY A 173 19.15 -11.24 4.18
N THR A 174 18.95 -12.53 4.01
CA THR A 174 19.81 -13.58 4.54
C THR A 174 20.43 -14.38 3.40
N LYS A 175 21.64 -14.88 3.64
CA LYS A 175 22.39 -15.68 2.65
C LYS A 175 22.67 -17.09 3.17
N VAL A 176 22.52 -18.08 2.28
CA VAL A 176 22.97 -19.46 2.47
C VAL A 176 23.89 -19.82 1.31
N ASP A 177 25.09 -20.31 1.61
CA ASP A 177 26.14 -20.61 0.62
C ASP A 177 26.39 -19.45 -0.37
N GLY A 178 26.37 -18.22 0.13
CA GLY A 178 26.57 -16.99 -0.65
C GLY A 178 25.40 -16.57 -1.53
N ARG A 179 24.27 -17.27 -1.49
CA ARG A 179 23.04 -16.93 -2.24
C ARG A 179 22.02 -16.28 -1.32
N ILE A 180 21.38 -15.22 -1.80
CA ILE A 180 20.26 -14.59 -1.09
C ILE A 180 19.08 -15.55 -1.13
N VAL A 181 18.58 -15.94 0.04
CA VAL A 181 17.44 -16.88 0.18
C VAL A 181 16.21 -16.22 0.76
N SER A 182 16.36 -15.06 1.41
CA SER A 182 15.22 -14.30 1.90
C SER A 182 15.53 -12.81 1.89
N THR A 183 14.51 -11.99 1.68
CA THR A 183 14.61 -10.53 1.69
C THR A 183 13.38 -9.86 2.30
N ALA A 184 13.57 -8.65 2.78
CA ALA A 184 12.51 -7.71 3.13
C ALA A 184 13.01 -6.28 2.89
N GLY A 185 12.16 -5.43 2.33
CA GLY A 185 12.43 -4.01 2.07
C GLY A 185 11.42 -3.08 2.73
N VAL A 186 11.55 -1.80 2.40
CA VAL A 186 10.60 -0.75 2.81
C VAL A 186 9.89 -0.23 1.57
N HIS A 187 8.55 -0.13 1.62
CA HIS A 187 7.75 0.41 0.52
C HIS A 187 7.26 1.83 0.80
N VAL A 188 6.84 2.11 2.03
CA VAL A 188 6.51 3.45 2.50
C VAL A 188 7.44 3.80 3.64
N TYR A 189 8.00 5.00 3.60
CA TYR A 189 8.71 5.62 4.69
C TYR A 189 8.39 7.12 4.68
N SER A 190 7.68 7.57 5.71
CA SER A 190 7.41 8.99 5.92
C SER A 190 7.79 9.36 7.35
N GLN A 191 8.80 10.22 7.47
CA GLN A 191 9.15 10.80 8.76
C GLN A 191 8.10 11.85 9.20
N ARG A 192 7.51 12.58 8.25
CA ARG A 192 6.46 13.58 8.51
C ARG A 192 5.25 12.96 9.20
N PHE A 193 4.78 11.83 8.67
CA PHE A 193 3.60 11.14 9.20
C PHE A 193 3.94 10.04 10.22
N GLY A 194 5.24 9.78 10.47
CA GLY A 194 5.70 8.80 11.45
C GLY A 194 5.34 7.35 11.10
N VAL A 195 5.25 7.04 9.80
CA VAL A 195 4.84 5.73 9.30
C VAL A 195 5.92 5.07 8.44
N ALA A 196 5.99 3.74 8.51
CA ALA A 196 6.80 2.92 7.64
C ALA A 196 6.15 1.56 7.40
N THR A 197 6.37 0.96 6.23
CA THR A 197 5.93 -0.40 5.90
C THR A 197 7.09 -1.31 5.59
N VAL A 198 7.02 -2.55 6.09
CA VAL A 198 7.83 -3.65 5.59
C VAL A 198 7.09 -4.23 4.39
N ALA A 199 7.81 -4.41 3.30
CA ALA A 199 7.28 -4.88 2.03
C ALA A 199 8.34 -5.72 1.31
N ASN A 200 8.01 -6.16 0.10
CA ASN A 200 8.91 -6.95 -0.75
C ASN A 200 9.55 -8.08 0.08
N VAL A 201 8.70 -8.88 0.70
CA VAL A 201 9.14 -10.04 1.47
C VAL A 201 9.19 -11.21 0.51
N ALA A 202 10.37 -11.80 0.35
CA ALA A 202 10.59 -13.00 -0.45
C ALA A 202 11.36 -14.02 0.39
N THR A 203 11.00 -15.30 0.30
CA THR A 203 11.59 -16.42 1.07
C THR A 203 11.56 -17.69 0.25
#